data_AF-A0A9E3RGA4-F1
#
_entry.id   AF-A0A9E3RGA4-F1
#
_cell.length_a   1.000
_cell.length_b   1.000
_cell.length_c   1.000
_cell.angle_alpha   90.00
_cell.angle_beta   90.00
_cell.angle_gamma   90.00
#
_symmetry.space_group_name_H-M   'P 1'
#
loop_
_entity.id
_entity.type
_entity.pdbx_description
1 polymer ?
#
loop_
_entity_poly.entity_id
_entity_poly.type
_entity_poly.pdbx_seq_one_letter_code
_entity_poly.pdbx_strand_id
1 'polypeptide(L)'
;MGLTYGDEGRYVLKFHIESEWQSMGILLSTPFVFYALPKLRPTVGLSILIAIFLVRFAYISSAYDKFSWRVKTTESILDKMNENGITKLALVNNDSITRRYILTWALSEESMLMSAMRGDNPQRTVTFFDPGDSTFISQLKIPSNVAVSFEMAIPKNWNYRYFKPDTTRAYTFMTYDELFAK
;
A
#
# COMPACT_ATOMS: atom_id res chain seq x y z
N MET A 1 -19.21 -2.37 17.40
CA MET A 1 -18.35 -3.55 17.69
C MET A 1 -17.20 -3.50 16.71
N GLY A 2 -16.05 -2.98 17.14
CA GLY A 2 -14.86 -2.76 16.32
C GLY A 2 -13.70 -2.54 17.29
N LEU A 3 -13.32 -3.60 17.99
CA LEU A 3 -12.37 -3.54 19.12
C LEU A 3 -10.90 -3.54 18.67
N THR A 4 -10.61 -3.52 17.37
CA THR A 4 -9.25 -3.79 16.86
C THR A 4 -8.62 -2.70 16.01
N TYR A 5 -9.36 -1.68 15.57
CA TYR A 5 -8.80 -0.66 14.69
C TYR A 5 -9.34 0.72 15.07
N GLY A 6 -8.46 1.64 15.50
CA GLY A 6 -8.79 3.02 15.92
C GLY A 6 -9.30 3.91 14.77
N ASP A 7 -8.90 5.18 14.70
CA ASP A 7 -9.39 6.09 13.65
C ASP A 7 -8.95 5.72 12.22
N GLU A 8 -7.77 5.10 12.05
CA GLU A 8 -7.37 4.45 10.78
C GLU A 8 -8.22 3.21 10.44
N GLY A 9 -8.94 2.68 11.44
CA GLY A 9 -9.75 1.48 11.34
C GLY A 9 -10.93 1.59 10.42
N ARG A 10 -11.42 2.80 10.10
CA ARG A 10 -12.50 2.97 9.13
C ARG A 10 -12.10 2.53 7.72
N TYR A 11 -10.86 2.80 7.30
CA TYR A 11 -10.38 2.39 5.98
C TYR A 11 -9.98 0.92 5.95
N VAL A 12 -9.38 0.41 7.04
CA VAL A 12 -8.99 -1.01 7.17
C VAL A 12 -10.20 -1.93 7.22
N LEU A 13 -11.22 -1.58 8.01
CA LEU A 13 -12.47 -2.33 8.09
C LEU A 13 -13.21 -2.31 6.76
N LYS A 14 -13.30 -1.15 6.10
CA LYS A 14 -13.92 -1.04 4.79
C LYS A 14 -13.19 -1.91 3.75
N PHE A 15 -11.86 -1.90 3.75
CA PHE A 15 -11.06 -2.76 2.88
C PHE A 15 -11.33 -4.26 3.14
N HIS A 16 -11.39 -4.68 4.41
CA HIS A 16 -11.69 -6.07 4.75
C HIS A 16 -13.09 -6.49 4.28
N ILE A 17 -14.09 -5.66 4.55
CA ILE A 17 -15.45 -5.90 4.07
C ILE A 17 -15.46 -5.98 2.54
N GLU A 18 -14.86 -5.02 1.83
CA GLU A 18 -14.81 -5.05 0.37
C GLU A 18 -14.10 -6.29 -0.17
N SER A 19 -13.03 -6.74 0.47
CA SER A 19 -12.29 -7.96 0.09
C SER A 19 -13.11 -9.24 0.30
N GLU A 20 -13.82 -9.35 1.42
CA GLU A 20 -14.72 -10.50 1.68
C GLU A 20 -15.87 -10.55 0.66
N TRP A 21 -16.44 -9.38 0.33
CA TRP A 21 -17.54 -9.28 -0.64
C TRP A 21 -17.12 -9.65 -2.07
N GLN A 22 -15.85 -9.49 -2.43
CA GLN A 22 -15.34 -9.93 -3.75
C GLN A 22 -15.51 -11.45 -3.92
N SER A 23 -15.20 -12.24 -2.89
CA SER A 23 -15.36 -13.70 -2.92
C SER A 23 -16.82 -14.10 -3.11
N MET A 24 -17.73 -13.42 -2.41
CA MET A 24 -19.18 -13.61 -2.58
C MET A 24 -19.63 -13.23 -4.00
N GLY A 25 -19.07 -12.17 -4.59
CA GLY A 25 -19.33 -11.80 -5.99
C GLY A 25 -18.95 -12.89 -6.99
N ILE A 26 -17.84 -13.59 -6.77
CA ILE A 26 -17.41 -14.74 -7.60
C ILE A 26 -18.42 -15.89 -7.46
N LEU A 27 -18.83 -16.22 -6.23
CA LEU A 27 -19.82 -17.27 -5.98
C LEU A 27 -21.17 -16.96 -6.64
N LEU A 28 -21.65 -15.73 -6.52
CA LEU A 28 -22.92 -15.29 -7.10
C LEU A 28 -22.88 -15.18 -8.63
N SER A 29 -21.71 -14.89 -9.22
CA SER A 29 -21.54 -14.85 -10.68
C SER A 29 -21.36 -16.25 -11.31
N THR A 30 -21.01 -17.26 -10.52
CA THR A 30 -20.76 -18.63 -10.99
C THR A 30 -21.98 -19.20 -11.75
N PRO A 31 -23.23 -19.14 -11.25
CA PRO A 31 -24.38 -19.64 -12.00
C PRO A 31 -24.62 -18.89 -13.33
N PHE A 32 -24.35 -17.60 -13.38
CA PHE A 32 -24.46 -16.82 -14.61
C PHE A 32 -23.46 -17.33 -15.66
N VAL A 33 -22.20 -17.56 -15.28
CA VAL A 33 -21.15 -18.04 -16.18
C VAL A 33 -21.42 -19.45 -16.69
N PHE A 34 -21.85 -20.38 -15.82
CA PHE A 34 -22.01 -21.78 -16.20
C PHE A 34 -23.39 -22.11 -16.81
N TYR A 35 -24.46 -21.41 -16.44
CA TYR A 35 -25.81 -21.77 -16.88
C TYR A 35 -26.48 -20.74 -17.80
N ALA A 36 -26.17 -19.45 -17.65
CA ALA A 36 -26.79 -18.39 -18.46
C ALA A 36 -25.95 -18.08 -19.70
N LEU A 37 -24.64 -17.85 -19.52
CA LEU A 37 -23.73 -17.44 -20.60
C LEU A 37 -23.70 -18.42 -21.80
N PRO A 38 -23.68 -19.77 -21.62
CA PRO A 38 -23.65 -20.70 -22.75
C PRO A 38 -24.95 -20.74 -23.55
N LYS A 39 -26.06 -20.28 -22.96
CA LYS A 39 -27.37 -20.22 -23.62
C LYS A 39 -27.58 -18.91 -24.40
N LEU A 40 -26.69 -17.92 -24.23
CA LEU A 40 -26.75 -16.67 -24.96
C LEU A 40 -26.16 -16.82 -26.36
N ARG A 41 -26.66 -16.04 -27.31
CA ARG A 41 -26.02 -15.91 -28.62
C ARG A 41 -24.62 -15.31 -28.43
N PRO A 42 -23.59 -15.78 -29.17
CA PRO A 42 -22.22 -15.27 -29.03
C PRO A 42 -22.10 -13.75 -29.14
N THR A 43 -22.90 -13.13 -30.01
CA THR A 43 -22.94 -11.66 -30.18
C THR A 43 -23.40 -10.95 -28.91
N VAL A 44 -24.43 -11.48 -28.23
CA VAL A 44 -24.94 -10.91 -26.97
C VAL A 44 -23.92 -11.07 -25.85
N GLY A 45 -23.27 -12.24 -25.77
CA GLY A 45 -22.19 -12.47 -24.80
C GLY A 45 -21.03 -11.50 -24.99
N LEU A 46 -20.60 -11.28 -26.24
CA LEU A 46 -19.57 -10.31 -26.57
C LEU A 46 -20.00 -8.87 -26.20
N SER A 47 -21.24 -8.47 -26.48
CA SER A 47 -21.75 -7.15 -26.11
C SER A 47 -21.73 -6.92 -24.60
N ILE A 48 -22.11 -7.93 -23.80
CA ILE A 48 -22.04 -7.85 -22.33
C ILE A 48 -20.59 -7.68 -21.86
N LEU A 49 -19.66 -8.43 -22.44
CA LEU A 49 -18.24 -8.33 -22.10
C LEU A 49 -17.67 -6.93 -22.42
N ILE A 50 -18.00 -6.39 -23.60
CA ILE A 50 -17.61 -5.03 -23.99
C ILE A 50 -18.20 -4.00 -23.01
N ALA A 51 -19.47 -4.14 -22.63
CA ALA A 51 -20.09 -3.24 -21.66
C ALA A 51 -19.38 -3.28 -20.30
N ILE A 52 -19.03 -4.48 -19.81
CA ILE A 52 -18.25 -4.63 -18.57
C ILE A 52 -16.89 -3.93 -18.70
N PHE A 53 -16.18 -4.14 -19.81
CA PHE A 53 -14.89 -3.48 -20.02
C PHE A 53 -15.00 -1.96 -20.11
N LEU A 54 -16.03 -1.42 -20.77
CA LEU A 54 -16.25 0.03 -20.86
C LEU A 54 -16.48 0.64 -19.47
N VAL A 55 -17.34 0.02 -18.66
CA VAL A 55 -17.58 0.46 -17.28
C VAL A 55 -16.28 0.40 -16.47
N ARG A 56 -15.54 -0.71 -16.56
CA ARG A 56 -14.26 -0.85 -15.85
C ARG A 56 -13.21 0.16 -16.31
N PHE A 57 -13.13 0.44 -17.60
CA PHE A 57 -12.23 1.44 -18.15
C PHE A 57 -12.56 2.83 -17.60
N ALA A 58 -13.84 3.22 -17.56
CA ALA A 58 -14.26 4.48 -16.96
C ALA A 58 -13.84 4.61 -15.48
N TYR A 59 -14.00 3.55 -14.68
CA TYR A 59 -13.52 3.52 -13.30
C TYR A 59 -12.00 3.68 -13.20
N ILE A 60 -11.23 2.95 -14.02
CA ILE A 60 -9.77 3.04 -14.05
C ILE A 60 -9.33 4.46 -14.42
N SER A 61 -9.91 5.05 -15.46
CA SER A 61 -9.63 6.43 -15.87
C SER A 61 -9.93 7.42 -14.74
N SER A 62 -11.05 7.27 -14.03
CA SER A 62 -11.41 8.14 -12.90
C SER A 62 -10.45 8.03 -11.70
N ALA A 63 -9.81 6.86 -11.53
CA ALA A 63 -8.90 6.60 -10.41
C ALA A 63 -7.43 6.89 -10.75
N TYR A 64 -7.12 7.09 -12.04
CA TYR A 64 -5.76 7.21 -12.55
C TYR A 64 -4.91 8.23 -11.79
N ASP A 65 -5.42 9.46 -11.63
CA ASP A 65 -4.67 10.55 -11.00
C ASP A 65 -4.27 10.21 -9.55
N LYS A 66 -5.13 9.46 -8.85
CA LYS A 66 -4.90 9.09 -7.46
C LYS A 66 -3.74 8.10 -7.33
N PHE A 67 -3.74 7.07 -8.16
CA PHE A 67 -2.66 6.07 -8.18
C PHE A 67 -1.37 6.62 -8.78
N SER A 68 -1.46 7.40 -9.86
CA SER A 68 -0.30 8.05 -10.48
C SER A 68 0.41 9.00 -9.53
N TRP A 69 -0.35 9.81 -8.78
CA TRP A 69 0.23 10.67 -7.74
C TRP A 69 0.92 9.84 -6.65
N ARG A 70 0.28 8.79 -6.14
CA ARG A 70 0.86 7.94 -5.08
C ARG A 70 2.20 7.35 -5.51
N VAL A 71 2.27 6.78 -6.71
CA VAL A 71 3.52 6.24 -7.27
C VAL A 71 4.59 7.32 -7.34
N LYS A 72 4.32 8.44 -8.02
CA LYS A 72 5.28 9.54 -8.19
C LYS A 72 5.76 10.12 -6.86
N THR A 73 4.87 10.25 -5.88
CA THR A 73 5.23 10.72 -4.53
C THR A 73 6.11 9.72 -3.81
N THR A 74 5.82 8.42 -3.90
CA THR A 74 6.69 7.36 -3.34
C THR A 74 8.07 7.42 -3.97
N GLU A 75 8.13 7.55 -5.29
CA GLU A 75 9.37 7.67 -6.05
C GLU A 75 10.19 8.88 -5.59
N SER A 76 9.56 10.05 -5.48
CA SER A 76 10.22 11.28 -5.03
C SER A 76 10.73 11.17 -3.59
N ILE A 77 9.98 10.51 -2.70
CA ILE A 77 10.42 10.23 -1.32
C ILE A 77 11.65 9.32 -1.34
N LEU A 78 11.63 8.24 -2.13
CA LEU A 78 12.76 7.32 -2.25
C LEU A 78 14.01 8.00 -2.85
N ASP A 79 13.83 8.88 -3.82
CA ASP A 79 14.91 9.67 -4.41
C ASP A 79 15.54 10.57 -3.34
N LYS A 80 14.72 11.27 -2.56
CA LYS A 80 15.19 12.10 -1.44
C LYS A 80 15.84 11.30 -0.32
N MET A 81 15.36 10.08 -0.04
CA MET A 81 16.03 9.17 0.88
C MET A 81 17.40 8.75 0.36
N ASN A 82 17.53 8.49 -0.94
CA ASN A 82 18.80 8.13 -1.56
C ASN A 82 19.81 9.29 -1.50
N GLU A 83 19.40 10.50 -1.85
CA GLU A 83 20.20 11.73 -1.74
C GLU A 83 20.71 11.97 -0.31
N ASN A 84 19.85 11.73 0.69
CA ASN A 84 20.16 11.96 2.11
C ASN A 84 20.81 10.76 2.82
N GLY A 85 21.08 9.64 2.12
CA GLY A 85 21.64 8.43 2.71
C GLY A 85 20.73 7.73 3.75
N ILE A 86 19.42 7.94 3.64
CA ILE A 86 18.39 7.35 4.51
C ILE A 86 17.93 6.02 3.91
N THR A 87 17.89 4.99 4.74
CA THR A 87 17.42 3.65 4.38
C THR A 87 16.05 3.33 4.98
N LYS A 88 15.75 3.87 6.17
CA LYS A 88 14.44 3.74 6.82
C LYS A 88 13.92 5.10 7.24
N LEU A 89 12.72 5.45 6.76
CA LEU A 89 12.11 6.76 6.98
C LEU A 89 10.73 6.61 7.63
N ALA A 90 10.55 7.31 8.75
CA ALA A 90 9.26 7.47 9.41
C ALA A 90 8.82 8.92 9.22
N LEU A 91 7.81 9.11 8.37
CA LEU A 91 7.23 10.42 8.09
C LEU A 91 6.15 10.75 9.12
N VAL A 92 6.22 11.95 9.69
CA VAL A 92 5.15 12.46 10.56
C VAL A 92 3.84 12.49 9.76
N ASN A 93 2.78 11.92 10.33
CA ASN A 93 1.48 11.87 9.70
C ASN A 93 0.96 13.30 9.46
N ASN A 94 0.65 13.62 8.21
CA ASN A 94 0.07 14.90 7.80
C ASN A 94 -1.20 14.62 7.02
N ASP A 95 -2.34 15.01 7.57
CA ASP A 95 -3.69 14.82 7.00
C ASP A 95 -3.77 15.11 5.50
N SER A 96 -3.09 16.16 5.02
CA SER A 96 -3.13 16.55 3.60
C SER A 96 -2.49 15.52 2.68
N ILE A 97 -1.39 14.89 3.11
CA ILE A 97 -0.64 13.89 2.35
C ILE A 97 -1.30 12.53 2.54
N THR A 98 -1.58 12.16 3.79
CA THR A 98 -2.10 10.85 4.20
C THR A 98 -3.49 10.60 3.62
N ARG A 99 -4.38 11.60 3.54
CA ARG A 99 -5.70 11.42 2.91
C ARG A 99 -5.61 11.13 1.41
N ARG A 100 -4.56 11.64 0.75
CA ARG A 100 -4.33 11.39 -0.68
C ARG A 100 -3.61 10.07 -0.90
N TYR A 101 -2.76 9.68 0.05
CA TYR A 101 -2.11 8.38 0.10
C TYR A 101 -3.15 7.29 0.41
N ILE A 102 -3.52 6.52 -0.61
CA ILE A 102 -4.36 5.32 -0.38
C ILE A 102 -3.50 4.28 0.33
N LEU A 103 -4.08 3.48 1.23
CA LEU A 103 -3.43 2.32 1.84
C LEU A 103 -2.08 2.67 2.48
N THR A 104 -2.05 3.68 3.34
CA THR A 104 -0.85 4.09 4.10
C THR A 104 -0.24 2.94 4.89
N TRP A 105 -1.06 2.01 5.36
CA TRP A 105 -0.65 0.79 6.04
C TRP A 105 0.24 -0.13 5.18
N ALA A 106 0.14 -0.10 3.84
CA ALA A 106 0.96 -0.91 2.93
C ALA A 106 2.22 -0.19 2.41
N LEU A 107 2.44 1.06 2.83
CA LEU A 107 3.49 1.91 2.25
C LEU A 107 4.89 1.33 2.47
N SER A 108 5.14 0.68 3.60
CA SER A 108 6.46 0.14 3.90
C SER A 108 6.85 -0.96 2.92
N GLU A 109 5.93 -1.87 2.59
CA GLU A 109 6.18 -2.93 1.61
C GLU A 109 6.21 -2.42 0.17
N GLU A 110 5.35 -1.45 -0.17
CA GLU A 110 5.37 -0.85 -1.51
C GLU A 110 6.66 -0.10 -1.77
N SER A 111 7.14 0.68 -0.80
CA SER A 111 8.42 1.39 -0.89
C SER A 111 9.60 0.41 -0.92
N MET A 112 9.55 -0.67 -0.13
CA MET A 112 10.55 -1.74 -0.16
C MET A 112 10.60 -2.43 -1.53
N LEU A 113 9.44 -2.77 -2.11
CA LEU A 113 9.34 -3.39 -3.43
C LEU A 113 9.85 -2.43 -4.52
N MET A 114 9.45 -1.16 -4.47
CA MET A 114 9.90 -0.14 -5.41
C MET A 114 11.41 0.07 -5.34
N SER A 115 11.96 0.13 -4.14
CA SER A 115 13.41 0.20 -3.90
C SER A 115 14.13 -1.05 -4.44
N ALA A 116 13.54 -2.25 -4.26
CA ALA A 116 14.08 -3.49 -4.83
C ALA A 116 14.11 -3.45 -6.37
N MET A 117 13.05 -2.97 -7.01
CA MET A 117 12.99 -2.83 -8.48
C MET A 117 14.03 -1.84 -9.02
N ARG A 118 14.41 -0.84 -8.21
CA ARG A 118 15.46 0.14 -8.52
C ARG A 118 16.87 -0.38 -8.28
N GLY A 119 17.02 -1.58 -7.72
CA GLY A 119 18.33 -2.20 -7.44
C GLY A 119 18.99 -1.72 -6.16
N ASP A 120 18.25 -1.04 -5.27
CA ASP A 120 18.77 -0.58 -4.00
C ASP A 120 19.17 -1.75 -3.08
N ASN A 121 20.30 -1.60 -2.40
CA ASN A 121 20.77 -2.56 -1.40
C ASN A 121 21.57 -1.83 -0.29
N PRO A 122 21.04 -1.72 0.95
CA PRO A 122 19.77 -2.28 1.41
C PRO A 122 18.54 -1.59 0.79
N GLN A 123 17.42 -2.30 0.78
CA GLN A 123 16.13 -1.77 0.32
C GLN A 123 15.63 -0.72 1.30
N ARG A 124 15.09 0.37 0.74
CA ARG A 124 14.55 1.51 1.46
C ARG A 124 13.09 1.29 1.84
N THR A 125 12.73 1.69 3.05
CA THR A 125 11.37 1.53 3.57
C THR A 125 10.85 2.84 4.15
N VAL A 126 9.59 3.18 3.83
CA VAL A 126 8.89 4.37 4.30
C VAL A 126 7.65 3.96 5.07
N THR A 127 7.36 4.63 6.18
CA THR A 127 6.06 4.53 6.86
C THR A 127 5.62 5.91 7.35
N PHE A 128 4.32 6.08 7.57
CA PHE A 128 3.80 7.19 8.37
C PHE A 128 3.77 6.80 9.85
N PHE A 129 3.89 7.78 10.75
CA PHE A 129 3.67 7.58 12.18
C PHE A 129 2.91 8.77 12.77
N ASP A 130 2.05 8.49 13.75
CA ASP A 130 1.42 9.52 14.58
C ASP A 130 2.33 9.88 15.75
N PRO A 131 2.70 11.16 15.97
CA PRO A 131 3.46 11.60 17.14
C PRO A 131 2.85 11.19 18.48
N GLY A 132 1.54 10.97 18.55
CA GLY A 132 0.84 10.48 19.75
C GLY A 132 1.04 8.99 20.04
N ASP A 133 1.44 8.18 19.06
CA ASP A 133 1.61 6.73 19.22
C ASP A 133 3.01 6.38 19.74
N SER A 134 3.19 6.53 21.05
CA SER A 134 4.45 6.21 21.73
C SER A 134 4.89 4.75 21.55
N THR A 135 3.95 3.81 21.41
CA THR A 135 4.26 2.38 21.24
C THR A 135 4.89 2.15 19.88
N PHE A 136 4.26 2.64 18.82
CA PHE A 136 4.78 2.51 17.47
C PHE A 136 6.13 3.24 17.30
N ILE A 137 6.25 4.45 17.84
CA ILE A 137 7.52 5.21 17.85
C ILE A 137 8.64 4.42 18.54
N SER A 138 8.36 3.75 19.67
CA SER A 138 9.37 2.96 20.38
C SER A 138 9.87 1.79 19.53
N GLN A 139 8.99 1.17 18.74
CA GLN A 139 9.34 0.06 17.86
C GLN A 139 10.14 0.52 16.63
N LEU A 140 9.85 1.71 16.08
CA LEU A 140 10.60 2.31 14.97
C LEU A 140 12.05 2.67 15.33
N LYS A 141 12.33 2.89 16.62
CA LYS A 141 13.68 3.16 17.14
C LYS A 141 14.55 1.89 17.21
N ILE A 142 13.97 0.70 17.08
CA ILE A 142 14.71 -0.57 17.13
C ILE A 142 15.28 -0.88 15.73
N PRO A 143 16.62 -0.94 15.54
CA PRO A 143 17.22 -1.12 14.22
C PRO A 143 16.81 -2.40 13.49
N SER A 144 16.58 -3.50 14.21
CA SER A 144 16.16 -4.77 13.61
C SER A 144 14.71 -4.77 13.13
N ASN A 145 13.91 -3.78 13.51
CA ASN A 145 12.49 -3.75 13.18
C ASN A 145 12.28 -3.07 11.82
N VAL A 146 11.29 -3.60 11.10
CA VAL A 146 10.82 -3.10 9.81
C VAL A 146 9.30 -2.99 9.90
N ALA A 147 8.75 -1.82 9.55
CA ALA A 147 7.31 -1.65 9.45
C ALA A 147 6.76 -2.53 8.33
N VAL A 148 5.65 -3.18 8.59
CA VAL A 148 4.86 -3.91 7.59
C VAL A 148 3.39 -3.58 7.80
N SER A 149 2.54 -4.11 6.95
CA SER A 149 1.10 -3.96 7.02
C SER A 149 0.62 -4.36 8.40
N PHE A 150 0.05 -3.39 9.13
CA PHE A 150 -0.59 -3.53 10.42
C PHE A 150 0.33 -3.85 11.62
N GLU A 151 1.62 -4.09 11.43
CA GLU A 151 2.54 -4.46 12.53
C GLU A 151 4.01 -4.12 12.26
N MET A 152 4.88 -4.39 13.24
CA MET A 152 6.34 -4.32 13.08
C MET A 152 6.91 -5.74 13.03
N ALA A 153 7.69 -6.03 12.00
CA ALA A 153 8.32 -7.32 11.82
C ALA A 153 9.81 -7.27 12.12
N ILE A 154 10.35 -8.40 12.59
CA ILE A 154 11.78 -8.65 12.65
C ILE A 154 12.10 -9.59 11.47
N PRO A 155 12.87 -9.16 10.45
CA PRO A 155 13.00 -9.88 9.18
C PRO A 155 13.92 -11.11 9.25
N LYS A 156 14.17 -11.67 10.45
CA LYS A 156 15.05 -12.84 10.67
C LYS A 156 14.71 -14.04 9.78
N ASN A 157 13.42 -14.25 9.53
CA ASN A 157 12.91 -15.38 8.76
C ASN A 157 12.45 -14.97 7.35
N TRP A 158 12.77 -13.75 6.91
CA TRP A 158 12.39 -13.31 5.58
C TRP A 158 13.28 -13.96 4.51
N ASN A 159 12.72 -14.10 3.32
CA ASN A 159 13.51 -14.57 2.20
C ASN A 159 14.41 -13.45 1.68
N TYR A 160 15.66 -13.41 2.16
CA TYR A 160 16.68 -12.42 1.79
C TYR A 160 17.08 -12.44 0.30
N ARG A 161 16.60 -13.42 -0.49
CA ARG A 161 16.69 -13.35 -1.94
C ARG A 161 15.84 -12.21 -2.50
N TYR A 162 14.69 -11.94 -1.87
CA TYR A 162 13.70 -10.97 -2.34
C TYR A 162 13.62 -9.73 -1.46
N PHE A 163 13.74 -9.89 -0.14
CA PHE A 163 13.59 -8.80 0.83
C PHE A 163 14.88 -8.57 1.60
N LYS A 164 15.52 -7.42 1.34
CA LYS A 164 16.80 -7.02 1.95
C LYS A 164 16.64 -5.67 2.67
N PRO A 165 15.74 -5.56 3.66
CA PRO A 165 15.57 -4.32 4.40
C PRO A 165 16.82 -4.01 5.23
N ASP A 166 17.04 -2.74 5.54
CA ASP A 166 18.09 -2.34 6.48
C ASP A 166 17.72 -2.72 7.91
N THR A 167 18.53 -3.60 8.51
CA THR A 167 18.37 -4.06 9.90
C THR A 167 19.42 -3.46 10.84
N THR A 168 20.29 -2.59 10.33
CA THR A 168 21.43 -2.02 11.04
C THR A 168 21.15 -0.62 11.58
N ARG A 169 20.25 0.13 10.92
CA ARG A 169 19.84 1.48 11.31
C ARG A 169 18.41 1.51 11.82
N ALA A 170 18.08 2.44 12.71
CA ALA A 170 16.70 2.72 13.08
C ALA A 170 16.02 3.60 12.01
N TYR A 171 14.70 3.78 12.11
CA TYR A 171 13.99 4.75 11.27
C TYR A 171 14.42 6.18 11.61
N THR A 172 14.70 6.98 10.58
CA THR A 172 14.87 8.43 10.71
C THR A 172 13.49 9.08 10.75
N PHE A 173 13.22 9.87 11.78
CA PHE A 173 11.96 10.59 11.96
C PHE A 173 12.07 11.98 11.34
N MET A 174 11.19 12.30 10.39
CA MET A 174 11.16 13.61 9.72
C MET A 174 9.73 13.99 9.33
N THR A 175 9.47 15.28 9.17
CA THR A 175 8.30 15.77 8.44
C THR A 175 8.54 15.68 6.93
N TYR A 176 7.47 15.76 6.14
CA TYR A 176 7.60 15.83 4.69
C TYR A 176 8.43 17.04 4.25
N ASP A 177 8.18 18.21 4.84
CA ASP A 177 8.89 19.44 4.47
C ASP A 177 10.39 19.36 4.80
N GLU A 178 10.76 18.77 5.94
CA GLU A 178 12.17 18.54 6.31
C GLU A 178 12.90 17.61 5.34
N LEU A 179 12.22 16.61 4.78
CA LEU A 179 12.80 15.70 3.78
C LEU A 179 13.13 16.44 2.48
N PHE A 180 12.24 17.33 2.04
CA PHE A 180 12.38 18.04 0.76
C PHE A 180 13.14 19.37 0.86
N ALA A 181 13.40 19.87 2.08
CA ALA A 181 14.23 21.04 2.30
C ALA A 181 15.75 20.75 2.20
N LYS A 182 16.14 19.48 2.20
CA LYS A 182 17.52 19.01 2.01
C LYS A 182 17.80 18.66 0.55
#